data_AF-A0AAI8ZQN6-F1
#
_entry.id   AF-A0AAI8ZQN6-F1
#
_cell.length_a   1.000
_cell.length_b   1.000
_cell.length_c   1.000
_cell.angle_alpha   90.00
_cell.angle_beta   90.00
_cell.angle_gamma   90.00
#
_symmetry.space_group_name_H-M   'P 1'
#
loop_
_entity.id
_entity.type
_entity.pdbx_description
1 polymer ?
#
loop_
_entity_poly.entity_id
_entity_poly.type
_entity_poly.pdbx_seq_one_letter_code
_entity_poly.pdbx_strand_id
1 'polypeptide(L)'
;MKKINQDIALESTENSDLTNKSTVNRFISIINEMNINTMPVMLFITISAIVFISAYASYLPKNMIGGLAVIMTMGFVLSHIGRHIPVLKDIGGPAILCLMVPSVLVYFGIFQTNTLDTVHLLMKEANLLYFVIASLVVGSILGMNRVVLIQGMTRMFIPLVVGTITAVATGLLVGKLFGFTFYHTFFFIIVPIIGGGIGEGILPLSLAYSAILGQSPDVYVAQLAPAAVVGNIFAIICAGVLARIGMRRKDLNGEGMLIRSAKDNAIFTSQEGPKQADFQLMGGGLLMTCAFFIVGGLFEHLVHIPGPVLMILIAVMCKYAQVIPAKMEQGAHSWYNFVSTTLVWPLMIGLGMLYVPLESVVAVFSVGYVVVCGAVVLSMAAISFIIAPYLNMYPVEASIVTSCHSGLGGTGDVAILSASNRMSLMPFAQIATRIGGASTVIGATLLLGWII
;
A
#
# COMPACT_ATOMS: atom_id res chain seq x y z
N MET A 1 -12.50 67.47 -32.32
CA MET A 1 -12.94 66.57 -31.22
C MET A 1 -13.20 65.12 -31.64
N LYS A 2 -13.57 64.77 -32.88
CA LYS A 2 -13.81 63.37 -33.28
C LYS A 2 -12.57 62.47 -33.45
N LYS A 3 -11.41 63.00 -33.89
CA LYS A 3 -10.18 62.20 -34.05
C LYS A 3 -9.54 61.78 -32.71
N ILE A 4 -9.50 62.69 -31.73
CA ILE A 4 -8.89 62.44 -30.41
C ILE A 4 -9.61 61.31 -29.65
N ASN A 5 -10.95 61.21 -29.76
CA ASN A 5 -11.70 60.13 -29.10
C ASN A 5 -11.53 58.76 -29.77
N GLN A 6 -11.09 58.70 -31.04
CA GLN A 6 -10.87 57.44 -31.76
C GLN A 6 -9.49 56.86 -31.43
N ASP A 7 -8.48 57.72 -31.32
CA ASP A 7 -7.12 57.34 -30.90
C ASP A 7 -7.08 56.88 -29.44
N ILE A 8 -7.84 57.54 -28.54
CA ILE A 8 -7.97 57.12 -27.13
C ILE A 8 -8.72 55.77 -27.00
N ALA A 9 -9.71 55.51 -27.86
CA ALA A 9 -10.42 54.23 -27.86
C ALA A 9 -9.51 53.09 -28.35
N LEU A 10 -8.73 53.31 -29.40
CA LEU A 10 -7.74 52.33 -29.91
C LEU A 10 -6.61 52.07 -28.91
N GLU A 11 -6.04 53.10 -28.28
CA GLU A 11 -5.02 52.95 -27.22
C GLU A 11 -5.57 52.23 -25.98
N SER A 12 -6.83 52.49 -25.60
CA SER A 12 -7.46 51.80 -24.46
C SER A 12 -7.75 50.32 -24.77
N THR A 13 -8.05 49.98 -26.02
CA THR A 13 -8.31 48.60 -26.44
C THR A 13 -6.99 47.83 -26.58
N GLU A 14 -5.95 48.42 -27.18
CA GLU A 14 -4.61 47.83 -27.25
C GLU A 14 -3.97 47.65 -25.86
N ASN A 15 -4.09 48.62 -24.95
CA ASN A 15 -3.58 48.48 -23.59
C ASN A 15 -4.33 47.40 -22.79
N SER A 16 -5.63 47.21 -23.03
CA SER A 16 -6.41 46.13 -22.40
C SER A 16 -6.00 44.75 -22.91
N ASP A 17 -5.73 44.60 -24.22
CA ASP A 17 -5.25 43.33 -24.81
C ASP A 17 -3.80 43.01 -24.43
N LEU A 18 -2.93 44.03 -24.29
CA LEU A 18 -1.54 43.89 -23.82
C LEU A 18 -1.45 43.54 -22.33
N THR A 19 -2.32 44.11 -21.49
CA THR A 19 -2.40 43.75 -20.06
C THR A 19 -3.05 42.38 -19.84
N ASN A 20 -4.01 41.99 -20.67
CA ASN A 20 -4.62 40.65 -20.60
C ASN A 20 -3.66 39.57 -21.12
N LYS A 21 -2.93 39.81 -22.23
CA LYS A 21 -1.84 38.92 -22.69
C LYS A 21 -0.70 38.83 -21.69
N SER A 22 -0.31 39.91 -21.02
CA SER A 22 0.76 39.85 -20.01
C SER A 22 0.33 39.13 -18.74
N THR A 23 -0.95 39.24 -18.33
CA THR A 23 -1.50 38.50 -17.19
C THR A 23 -1.67 37.03 -17.51
N VAL A 24 -2.18 36.68 -18.70
CA VAL A 24 -2.27 35.29 -19.18
C VAL A 24 -0.89 34.68 -19.36
N ASN A 25 0.08 35.39 -19.95
CA ASN A 25 1.45 34.90 -20.09
C ASN A 25 2.16 34.74 -18.73
N ARG A 26 1.87 35.60 -17.75
CA ARG A 26 2.38 35.48 -16.38
C ARG A 26 1.71 34.34 -15.61
N PHE A 27 0.43 34.08 -15.86
CA PHE A 27 -0.28 32.92 -15.30
C PHE A 27 0.23 31.61 -15.93
N ILE A 28 0.46 31.61 -17.25
CA ILE A 28 1.06 30.49 -17.99
C ILE A 28 2.51 30.26 -17.54
N SER A 29 3.30 31.31 -17.27
CA SER A 29 4.67 31.16 -16.76
C SER A 29 4.69 30.58 -15.35
N ILE A 30 3.80 31.01 -14.46
CA ILE A 30 3.66 30.45 -13.11
C ILE A 30 3.20 28.98 -13.16
N ILE A 31 2.25 28.63 -14.04
CA ILE A 31 1.84 27.23 -14.23
C ILE A 31 2.97 26.39 -14.85
N ASN A 32 3.80 26.95 -15.73
CA ASN A 32 4.94 26.25 -16.31
C ASN A 32 6.07 25.98 -15.31
N GLU A 33 6.19 26.77 -14.23
CA GLU A 33 7.14 26.52 -13.14
C GLU A 33 6.63 25.50 -12.12
N MET A 34 5.32 25.20 -12.13
CA MET A 34 4.76 24.15 -11.29
C MET A 34 5.03 22.77 -11.89
N ASN A 35 5.50 21.85 -11.06
CA ASN A 35 5.73 20.45 -11.42
C ASN A 35 4.78 19.54 -10.64
N ILE A 36 4.11 18.63 -11.35
CA ILE A 36 3.44 17.49 -10.71
C ILE A 36 4.43 16.34 -10.71
N ASN A 37 4.94 16.03 -9.51
CA ASN A 37 6.02 15.08 -9.28
C ASN A 37 7.32 15.53 -9.99
N THR A 38 7.58 15.08 -11.22
CA THR A 38 8.76 15.42 -12.03
C THR A 38 8.41 15.99 -13.41
N MET A 39 7.12 16.10 -13.74
CA MET A 39 6.66 16.57 -15.05
C MET A 39 6.13 18.02 -14.98
N PRO A 40 6.45 18.86 -16.00
CA PRO A 40 5.84 20.18 -16.14
C PRO A 40 4.31 20.07 -16.18
N VAL A 41 3.63 20.92 -15.41
CA VAL A 41 2.16 20.82 -15.24
C VAL A 41 1.41 20.89 -16.56
N MET A 42 1.82 21.74 -17.52
CA MET A 42 1.14 21.84 -18.81
C MET A 42 1.19 20.54 -19.63
N LEU A 43 2.35 19.87 -19.63
CA LEU A 43 2.49 18.57 -20.30
C LEU A 43 1.63 17.53 -19.60
N PHE A 44 1.63 17.54 -18.27
CA PHE A 44 0.84 16.59 -17.47
C PHE A 44 -0.68 16.77 -17.67
N ILE A 45 -1.17 18.02 -17.72
CA ILE A 45 -2.59 18.33 -18.00
C ILE A 45 -2.96 17.81 -19.40
N THR A 46 -2.09 18.04 -20.39
CA THR A 46 -2.33 17.57 -21.77
C THR A 46 -2.43 16.05 -21.83
N ILE A 47 -1.50 15.33 -21.18
CA ILE A 47 -1.53 13.86 -21.09
C ILE A 47 -2.81 13.39 -20.38
N SER A 48 -3.15 14.00 -19.25
CA SER A 48 -4.35 13.65 -18.47
C SER A 48 -5.63 13.87 -19.28
N ALA A 49 -5.70 14.95 -20.08
CA ALA A 49 -6.83 15.21 -20.96
C ALA A 49 -6.95 14.15 -22.07
N ILE A 50 -5.84 13.75 -22.68
CA ILE A 50 -5.83 12.68 -23.71
C ILE A 50 -6.31 11.36 -23.11
N VAL A 51 -5.82 10.99 -21.93
CA VAL A 51 -6.22 9.76 -21.23
C VAL A 51 -7.71 9.82 -20.85
N PHE A 52 -8.17 10.95 -20.29
CA PHE A 52 -9.56 11.13 -19.91
C PHE A 52 -10.51 11.06 -21.11
N ILE A 53 -10.20 11.76 -22.21
CA ILE A 53 -11.02 11.73 -23.43
C ILE A 53 -11.05 10.30 -24.01
N SER A 54 -9.90 9.62 -24.07
CA SER A 54 -9.83 8.23 -24.54
C SER A 54 -10.63 7.27 -23.67
N ALA A 55 -10.58 7.46 -22.35
CA ALA A 55 -11.34 6.68 -21.38
C ALA A 55 -12.85 6.93 -21.48
N TYR A 56 -13.26 8.19 -21.67
CA TYR A 56 -14.67 8.59 -21.81
C TYR A 56 -15.26 8.24 -23.20
N ALA A 57 -14.44 8.22 -24.24
CA ALA A 57 -14.88 7.81 -25.57
C ALA A 57 -14.79 6.28 -25.79
N SER A 58 -14.44 5.50 -24.75
CA SER A 58 -14.22 4.06 -24.83
C SER A 58 -13.15 3.62 -25.86
N TYR A 59 -12.22 4.51 -26.25
CA TYR A 59 -11.11 4.22 -27.16
C TYR A 59 -9.80 3.86 -26.43
N LEU A 60 -9.83 3.79 -25.09
CA LEU A 60 -8.67 3.39 -24.30
C LEU A 60 -8.23 1.97 -24.70
N PRO A 61 -6.94 1.76 -25.05
CA PRO A 61 -6.47 0.45 -25.44
C PRO A 61 -6.43 -0.49 -24.23
N LYS A 62 -7.13 -1.63 -24.33
CA LYS A 62 -7.16 -2.68 -23.30
C LYS A 62 -5.84 -3.47 -23.29
N ASN A 63 -4.78 -2.84 -22.78
CA ASN A 63 -3.46 -3.43 -22.61
C ASN A 63 -2.70 -2.75 -21.47
N MET A 64 -1.47 -3.19 -21.23
CA MET A 64 -0.61 -2.66 -20.16
C MET A 64 -0.39 -1.14 -20.27
N ILE A 65 -0.25 -0.62 -21.49
CA ILE A 65 0.00 0.81 -21.74
C ILE A 65 -1.24 1.63 -21.36
N GLY A 66 -2.44 1.22 -21.81
CA GLY A 66 -3.69 1.89 -21.48
C GLY A 66 -3.98 1.87 -19.98
N GLY A 67 -3.75 0.72 -19.34
CA GLY A 67 -3.91 0.59 -17.89
C GLY A 67 -2.97 1.51 -17.13
N LEU A 68 -1.67 1.52 -17.49
CA LEU A 68 -0.66 2.35 -16.83
C LEU A 68 -1.00 3.82 -17.00
N ALA A 69 -1.44 4.24 -18.18
CA ALA A 69 -1.84 5.61 -18.45
C ALA A 69 -2.95 6.07 -17.50
N VAL A 70 -3.99 5.24 -17.26
CA VAL A 70 -5.08 5.56 -16.32
C VAL A 70 -4.57 5.65 -14.89
N ILE A 71 -3.90 4.62 -14.39
CA ILE A 71 -3.52 4.58 -12.98
C ILE A 71 -2.42 5.60 -12.65
N MET A 72 -1.50 5.88 -13.59
CA MET A 72 -0.41 6.84 -13.37
C MET A 72 -0.91 8.29 -13.40
N THR A 73 -1.77 8.64 -14.35
CA THR A 73 -2.34 10.00 -14.41
C THR A 73 -3.15 10.30 -13.15
N MET A 74 -4.07 9.41 -12.77
CA MET A 74 -4.84 9.57 -11.54
C MET A 74 -3.95 9.55 -10.28
N GLY A 75 -2.97 8.65 -10.23
CA GLY A 75 -2.08 8.49 -9.08
C GLY A 75 -1.22 9.73 -8.85
N PHE A 76 -0.71 10.35 -9.91
CA PHE A 76 0.09 11.56 -9.80
C PHE A 76 -0.74 12.77 -9.39
N VAL A 77 -1.97 12.93 -9.92
CA VAL A 77 -2.89 13.99 -9.48
C VAL A 77 -3.24 13.83 -8.00
N LEU A 78 -3.77 12.66 -7.62
CA LEU A 78 -4.31 12.45 -6.28
C LEU A 78 -3.22 12.43 -5.22
N SER A 79 -2.03 11.90 -5.54
CA SER A 79 -0.90 11.98 -4.62
C SER A 79 -0.39 13.41 -4.47
N HIS A 80 -0.35 14.20 -5.54
CA HIS A 80 0.01 15.62 -5.46
C HIS A 80 -0.98 16.38 -4.58
N ILE A 81 -2.29 16.22 -4.80
CA ILE A 81 -3.33 16.83 -3.95
C ILE A 81 -3.16 16.38 -2.48
N GLY A 82 -2.96 15.08 -2.25
CA GLY A 82 -2.82 14.52 -0.91
C GLY A 82 -1.62 15.05 -0.12
N ARG A 83 -0.54 15.47 -0.79
CA ARG A 83 0.62 16.11 -0.15
C ARG A 83 0.36 17.57 0.25
N HIS A 84 -0.60 18.24 -0.40
CA HIS A 84 -0.87 19.67 -0.18
C HIS A 84 -2.04 19.94 0.77
N ILE A 85 -2.95 18.98 0.98
CA ILE A 85 -4.07 19.16 1.91
C ILE A 85 -3.54 19.19 3.37
N PRO A 86 -3.78 20.27 4.14
CA PRO A 86 -3.40 20.36 5.55
C PRO A 86 -4.03 19.23 6.37
N VAL A 87 -3.36 18.77 7.43
CA VAL A 87 -3.73 17.58 8.24
C VAL A 87 -3.59 16.26 7.48
N LEU A 88 -4.20 16.14 6.30
CA LEU A 88 -4.19 14.91 5.51
C LEU A 88 -2.77 14.52 5.08
N LYS A 89 -1.94 15.51 4.72
CA LYS A 89 -0.52 15.29 4.41
C LYS A 89 0.27 14.62 5.54
N ASP A 90 -0.12 14.85 6.80
CA ASP A 90 0.60 14.36 7.98
C ASP A 90 0.11 12.97 8.44
N ILE A 91 -0.95 12.43 7.82
CA ILE A 91 -1.56 11.13 8.18
C ILE A 91 -1.62 10.16 6.99
N GLY A 92 -0.73 10.32 6.01
CA GLY A 92 -0.69 9.44 4.83
C GLY A 92 -1.67 9.84 3.73
N GLY A 93 -1.97 11.13 3.61
CA GLY A 93 -2.92 11.70 2.66
C GLY A 93 -2.82 11.22 1.22
N PRO A 94 -1.61 11.15 0.62
CA PRO A 94 -1.44 10.60 -0.72
C PRO A 94 -1.94 9.15 -0.85
N ALA A 95 -1.65 8.29 0.13
CA ALA A 95 -2.10 6.89 0.12
C ALA A 95 -3.63 6.81 0.28
N ILE A 96 -4.19 7.57 1.23
CA ILE A 96 -5.64 7.59 1.48
C ILE A 96 -6.40 8.09 0.25
N LEU A 97 -5.99 9.19 -0.37
CA LEU A 97 -6.68 9.71 -1.55
C LEU A 97 -6.54 8.80 -2.76
N CYS A 98 -5.34 8.29 -3.03
CA CYS A 98 -5.13 7.35 -4.14
C CYS A 98 -5.89 6.04 -3.94
N LEU A 99 -6.22 5.64 -2.71
CA LEU A 99 -7.00 4.44 -2.46
C LEU A 99 -8.51 4.70 -2.47
N MET A 100 -8.95 5.72 -1.74
CA MET A 100 -10.38 5.95 -1.46
C MET A 100 -11.10 6.67 -2.58
N VAL A 101 -10.49 7.70 -3.19
CA VAL A 101 -11.14 8.45 -4.26
C VAL A 101 -11.53 7.54 -5.44
N PRO A 102 -10.64 6.74 -6.05
CA PRO A 102 -11.03 5.87 -7.14
C PRO A 102 -12.09 4.84 -6.73
N SER A 103 -12.02 4.31 -5.51
CA SER A 103 -13.04 3.38 -5.01
C SER A 103 -14.43 4.03 -4.93
N VAL A 104 -14.51 5.27 -4.43
CA VAL A 104 -15.73 6.07 -4.39
C VAL A 104 -16.25 6.37 -5.80
N LEU A 105 -15.35 6.71 -6.74
CA LEU A 105 -15.72 6.95 -8.12
C LEU A 105 -16.28 5.68 -8.81
N VAL A 106 -15.74 4.50 -8.48
CA VAL A 106 -16.29 3.21 -8.92
C VAL A 106 -17.67 2.97 -8.32
N TYR A 107 -17.85 3.22 -7.02
CA TYR A 107 -19.14 3.06 -6.34
C TYR A 107 -20.26 3.91 -6.95
N PHE A 108 -19.95 5.14 -7.36
CA PHE A 108 -20.91 6.02 -8.06
C PHE A 108 -21.05 5.74 -9.57
N GLY A 109 -20.37 4.72 -10.11
CA GLY A 109 -20.47 4.35 -11.52
C GLY A 109 -19.89 5.37 -12.49
N ILE A 110 -18.88 6.16 -12.07
CA ILE A 110 -18.29 7.23 -12.89
C ILE A 110 -17.39 6.66 -14.00
N PHE A 111 -16.78 5.49 -13.77
CA PHE A 111 -15.91 4.85 -14.76
C PHE A 111 -16.69 4.02 -15.77
N GLN A 112 -16.29 4.12 -17.04
CA GLN A 112 -16.80 3.23 -18.09
C GLN A 112 -16.24 1.82 -17.93
N THR A 113 -17.01 0.81 -18.36
CA THR A 113 -16.62 -0.60 -18.31
C THR A 113 -15.29 -0.85 -19.00
N ASN A 114 -15.03 -0.23 -20.17
CA ASN A 114 -13.74 -0.37 -20.85
C ASN A 114 -12.54 0.11 -20.00
N THR A 115 -12.73 1.15 -19.18
CA THR A 115 -11.69 1.65 -18.28
C THR A 115 -11.43 0.65 -17.15
N LEU A 116 -12.49 0.13 -16.53
CA LEU A 116 -12.38 -0.87 -15.46
C LEU A 116 -11.75 -2.16 -15.96
N ASP A 117 -12.15 -2.63 -17.13
CA ASP A 117 -11.56 -3.79 -17.80
C ASP A 117 -10.09 -3.60 -18.13
N THR A 118 -9.70 -2.40 -18.53
CA THR A 118 -8.30 -2.09 -18.84
C THR A 118 -7.44 -2.07 -17.57
N VAL A 119 -7.95 -1.51 -16.47
CA VAL A 119 -7.27 -1.54 -15.17
C VAL A 119 -7.26 -2.96 -14.60
N HIS A 120 -8.33 -3.74 -14.80
CA HIS A 120 -8.40 -5.16 -14.45
C HIS A 120 -7.30 -5.97 -15.15
N LEU A 121 -7.18 -5.81 -16.46
CA LEU A 121 -6.14 -6.46 -17.24
C LEU A 121 -4.75 -6.11 -16.69
N LEU A 122 -4.48 -4.84 -16.40
CA LEU A 122 -3.17 -4.45 -15.87
C LEU A 122 -2.88 -5.08 -14.49
N MET A 123 -3.83 -4.97 -13.56
CA MET A 123 -3.60 -5.30 -12.16
C MET A 123 -3.64 -6.81 -11.91
N LYS A 124 -4.56 -7.53 -12.56
CA LYS A 124 -4.83 -8.96 -12.33
C LYS A 124 -4.27 -9.86 -13.44
N GLU A 125 -4.49 -9.52 -14.71
CA GLU A 125 -4.07 -10.42 -15.81
C GLU A 125 -2.57 -10.28 -16.12
N ALA A 126 -2.09 -9.04 -16.25
CA ALA A 126 -0.68 -8.73 -16.42
C ALA A 126 0.12 -8.77 -15.09
N ASN A 127 -0.55 -9.04 -13.97
CA ASN A 127 0.04 -9.20 -12.65
C ASN A 127 0.94 -8.04 -12.18
N LEU A 128 0.62 -6.79 -12.58
CA LEU A 128 1.41 -5.61 -12.16
C LEU A 128 1.51 -5.52 -10.63
N LEU A 129 0.46 -5.92 -9.91
CA LEU A 129 0.44 -5.89 -8.45
C LEU A 129 1.54 -6.76 -7.83
N TYR A 130 1.61 -8.02 -8.24
CA TYR A 130 2.63 -8.95 -7.75
C TYR A 130 4.03 -8.55 -8.23
N PHE A 131 4.15 -8.01 -9.44
CA PHE A 131 5.40 -7.46 -9.94
C PHE A 131 5.94 -6.34 -9.05
N VAL A 132 5.09 -5.38 -8.65
CA VAL A 132 5.49 -4.29 -7.75
C VAL A 132 5.82 -4.83 -6.35
N ILE A 133 5.00 -5.74 -5.79
CA ILE A 133 5.27 -6.34 -4.48
C ILE A 133 6.61 -7.09 -4.49
N ALA A 134 6.86 -7.93 -5.49
CA ALA A 134 8.12 -8.66 -5.63
C ALA A 134 9.31 -7.70 -5.71
N SER A 135 9.18 -6.64 -6.51
CA SER A 135 10.22 -5.61 -6.66
C SER A 135 10.52 -4.92 -5.33
N LEU A 136 9.48 -4.58 -4.58
CA LEU A 136 9.62 -3.91 -3.29
C LEU A 136 10.27 -4.82 -2.26
N VAL A 137 9.88 -6.10 -2.23
CA VAL A 137 10.37 -7.09 -1.26
C VAL A 137 11.80 -7.51 -1.55
N VAL A 138 12.09 -7.96 -2.77
CA VAL A 138 13.43 -8.45 -3.14
C VAL A 138 14.45 -7.33 -3.02
N GLY A 139 14.15 -6.14 -3.54
CA GLY A 139 15.12 -5.03 -3.50
C GLY A 139 15.34 -4.44 -2.11
N SER A 140 14.34 -4.48 -1.22
CA SER A 140 14.55 -4.11 0.19
C SER A 140 15.32 -5.18 0.96
N ILE A 141 15.03 -6.48 0.80
CA ILE A 141 15.80 -7.57 1.43
C ILE A 141 17.27 -7.51 1.03
N LEU A 142 17.55 -7.41 -0.27
CA LEU A 142 18.91 -7.41 -0.78
C LEU A 142 19.64 -6.11 -0.46
N GLY A 143 18.93 -4.98 -0.38
CA GLY A 143 19.49 -3.69 0.02
C GLY A 143 19.81 -3.57 1.51
N MET A 144 19.24 -4.45 2.36
CA MET A 144 19.43 -4.39 3.81
C MET A 144 20.69 -5.11 4.30
N ASN A 145 21.19 -4.71 5.47
CA ASN A 145 22.20 -5.48 6.18
C ASN A 145 21.62 -6.81 6.70
N ARG A 146 22.32 -7.93 6.43
CA ARG A 146 21.88 -9.29 6.80
C ARG A 146 21.63 -9.49 8.30
N VAL A 147 22.42 -8.84 9.18
CA VAL A 147 22.29 -8.99 10.63
C VAL A 147 21.02 -8.31 11.10
N VAL A 148 20.78 -7.08 10.63
CA VAL A 148 19.56 -6.32 10.92
C VAL A 148 18.34 -7.04 10.38
N LEU A 149 18.41 -7.61 9.18
CA LEU A 149 17.32 -8.37 8.58
C LEU A 149 16.90 -9.56 9.47
N ILE A 150 17.84 -10.43 9.86
CA ILE A 150 17.53 -11.64 10.64
C ILE A 150 17.06 -11.29 12.05
N GLN A 151 17.74 -10.37 12.72
CA GLN A 151 17.32 -9.92 14.04
C GLN A 151 15.94 -9.26 14.00
N GLY A 152 15.65 -8.51 12.93
CA GLY A 152 14.36 -7.85 12.74
C GLY A 152 13.25 -8.87 12.57
N MET A 153 13.43 -9.83 11.66
CA MET A 153 12.46 -10.89 11.40
C MET A 153 12.16 -11.73 12.64
N THR A 154 13.20 -12.14 13.36
CA THR A 154 13.05 -12.98 14.57
C THR A 154 12.37 -12.24 15.72
N ARG A 155 12.76 -10.99 15.98
CA ARG A 155 12.16 -10.19 17.06
C ARG A 155 10.73 -9.76 16.75
N MET A 156 10.40 -9.51 15.48
CA MET A 156 9.06 -9.10 15.03
C MET A 156 7.99 -10.17 15.29
N PHE A 157 8.37 -11.43 15.45
CA PHE A 157 7.42 -12.50 15.76
C PHE A 157 6.70 -12.28 17.10
N ILE A 158 7.39 -11.75 18.12
CA ILE A 158 6.80 -11.53 19.44
C ILE A 158 5.72 -10.43 19.38
N PRO A 159 5.98 -9.22 18.82
CA PRO A 159 4.94 -8.22 18.67
C PRO A 159 3.76 -8.65 17.81
N LEU A 160 4.01 -9.46 16.78
CA LEU A 160 2.95 -10.01 15.95
C LEU A 160 2.01 -10.90 16.77
N VAL A 161 2.54 -11.93 17.45
CA VAL A 161 1.72 -12.88 18.22
C VAL A 161 0.98 -12.20 19.37
N VAL A 162 1.69 -11.39 20.18
CA VAL A 162 1.07 -10.66 21.30
C VAL A 162 0.04 -9.65 20.79
N GLY A 163 0.36 -9.00 19.66
CA GLY A 163 -0.55 -8.14 18.91
C GLY A 163 -1.85 -8.84 18.55
N THR A 164 -1.76 -9.97 17.85
CA THR A 164 -2.91 -10.76 17.41
C THR A 164 -3.77 -11.22 18.59
N ILE A 165 -3.17 -11.72 19.68
CA ILE A 165 -3.93 -12.13 20.88
C ILE A 165 -4.68 -10.95 21.49
N THR A 166 -4.02 -9.79 21.60
CA THR A 166 -4.63 -8.59 22.17
C THR A 166 -5.74 -8.03 21.28
N ALA A 167 -5.54 -8.07 19.96
CA ALA A 167 -6.54 -7.74 18.96
C ALA A 167 -7.80 -8.60 19.07
N VAL A 168 -7.61 -9.92 19.18
CA VAL A 168 -8.72 -10.87 19.37
C VAL A 168 -9.45 -10.57 20.68
N ALA A 169 -8.74 -10.45 21.80
CA ALA A 169 -9.36 -10.19 23.10
C ALA A 169 -10.14 -8.86 23.13
N THR A 170 -9.54 -7.79 22.61
CA THR A 170 -10.16 -6.46 22.56
C THR A 170 -11.35 -6.45 21.59
N GLY A 171 -11.19 -7.02 20.40
CA GLY A 171 -12.25 -7.12 19.41
C GLY A 171 -13.47 -7.88 19.93
N LEU A 172 -13.27 -9.00 20.63
CA LEU A 172 -14.35 -9.79 21.24
C LEU A 172 -15.07 -9.01 22.34
N LEU A 173 -14.33 -8.31 23.19
CA LEU A 173 -14.91 -7.47 24.26
C LEU A 173 -15.74 -6.33 23.66
N VAL A 174 -15.18 -5.59 22.71
CA VAL A 174 -15.88 -4.48 22.04
C VAL A 174 -17.08 -5.00 21.25
N GLY A 175 -16.94 -6.11 20.53
CA GLY A 175 -18.04 -6.74 19.80
C GLY A 175 -19.21 -7.08 20.72
N LYS A 176 -18.91 -7.65 21.90
CA LYS A 176 -19.93 -7.97 22.89
C LYS A 176 -20.64 -6.72 23.43
N LEU A 177 -19.90 -5.62 23.67
CA LEU A 177 -20.48 -4.35 24.11
C LEU A 177 -21.45 -3.75 23.08
N PHE A 178 -21.21 -3.96 21.79
CA PHE A 178 -22.09 -3.53 20.70
C PHE A 178 -23.15 -4.57 20.31
N GLY A 179 -23.30 -5.64 21.08
CA GLY A 179 -24.37 -6.64 20.89
C GLY A 179 -24.05 -7.75 19.90
N PHE A 180 -22.83 -7.82 19.36
CA PHE A 180 -22.40 -8.94 18.52
C PHE A 180 -22.13 -10.20 19.35
N THR A 181 -22.36 -11.36 18.75
CA THR A 181 -21.99 -12.64 19.35
C THR A 181 -20.48 -12.87 19.22
N PHE A 182 -19.88 -13.64 20.13
CA PHE A 182 -18.46 -14.00 20.03
C PHE A 182 -18.15 -14.75 18.74
N TYR A 183 -19.06 -15.62 18.30
CA TYR A 183 -18.95 -16.35 17.04
C TYR A 183 -18.85 -15.41 15.84
N HIS A 184 -19.82 -14.48 15.70
CA HIS A 184 -19.83 -13.53 14.59
C HIS A 184 -18.62 -12.59 14.63
N THR A 185 -18.31 -12.06 15.82
CA THR A 185 -17.19 -11.13 16.01
C THR A 185 -15.85 -11.80 15.67
N PHE A 186 -15.63 -13.05 16.10
CA PHE A 186 -14.38 -13.75 15.81
C PHE A 186 -14.25 -14.12 14.34
N PHE A 187 -15.19 -14.92 13.81
CA PHE A 187 -15.05 -15.53 12.49
C PHE A 187 -15.35 -14.59 11.33
N PHE A 188 -16.23 -13.59 11.51
CA PHE A 188 -16.70 -12.73 10.42
C PHE A 188 -16.18 -11.30 10.50
N ILE A 189 -15.55 -10.90 11.61
CA ILE A 189 -14.97 -9.56 11.76
C ILE A 189 -13.46 -9.62 12.03
N ILE A 190 -13.04 -10.23 13.14
CA ILE A 190 -11.63 -10.22 13.56
C ILE A 190 -10.77 -11.03 12.59
N VAL A 191 -11.11 -12.31 12.35
CA VAL A 191 -10.32 -13.20 11.49
C VAL A 191 -10.12 -12.61 10.09
N PRO A 192 -11.14 -12.03 9.41
CA PRO A 192 -10.92 -11.37 8.12
C PRO A 192 -9.99 -10.15 8.18
N ILE A 193 -10.00 -9.37 9.28
CA ILE A 193 -9.08 -8.23 9.45
C ILE A 193 -7.62 -8.71 9.51
N ILE A 194 -7.35 -9.74 10.31
CA ILE A 194 -5.99 -10.28 10.53
C ILE A 194 -5.66 -11.49 9.62
N GLY A 195 -6.47 -11.76 8.62
CA GLY A 195 -6.39 -12.98 7.80
C GLY A 195 -5.38 -12.93 6.65
N GLY A 196 -4.72 -11.80 6.39
CA GLY A 196 -3.79 -11.65 5.26
C GLY A 196 -4.44 -11.17 3.96
N GLY A 197 -5.59 -10.50 4.04
CA GLY A 197 -6.24 -9.81 2.91
C GLY A 197 -7.11 -10.69 2.03
N ILE A 198 -7.50 -10.17 0.85
CA ILE A 198 -8.46 -10.85 -0.03
C ILE A 198 -7.89 -12.14 -0.63
N GLY A 199 -6.74 -12.04 -1.31
CA GLY A 199 -6.19 -13.13 -2.12
C GLY A 199 -5.72 -14.33 -1.30
N GLU A 200 -5.08 -14.09 -0.17
CA GLU A 200 -4.45 -15.15 0.63
C GLU A 200 -5.15 -15.42 1.96
N GLY A 201 -6.05 -14.52 2.38
CA GLY A 201 -6.85 -14.67 3.57
C GLY A 201 -8.27 -15.11 3.24
N ILE A 202 -9.06 -14.15 2.74
CA ILE A 202 -10.50 -14.29 2.54
C ILE A 202 -10.83 -15.41 1.56
N LEU A 203 -10.11 -15.55 0.45
CA LEU A 203 -10.38 -16.61 -0.53
C LEU A 203 -10.19 -18.02 0.08
N PRO A 204 -9.02 -18.39 0.65
CA PRO A 204 -8.87 -19.66 1.36
C PRO A 204 -9.85 -19.84 2.52
N LEU A 205 -10.09 -18.79 3.31
CA LEU A 205 -11.03 -18.83 4.43
C LEU A 205 -12.47 -19.11 3.96
N SER A 206 -12.88 -18.52 2.85
CA SER A 206 -14.21 -18.72 2.25
C SER A 206 -14.38 -20.14 1.71
N LEU A 207 -13.34 -20.72 1.13
CA LEU A 207 -13.33 -22.12 0.69
C LEU A 207 -13.45 -23.06 1.89
N ALA A 208 -12.70 -22.80 2.96
CA ALA A 208 -12.78 -23.56 4.21
C ALA A 208 -14.17 -23.48 4.86
N TYR A 209 -14.74 -22.27 4.94
CA TYR A 209 -16.07 -22.05 5.52
C TYR A 209 -17.14 -22.69 4.65
N SER A 210 -16.99 -22.64 3.32
CA SER A 210 -17.86 -23.36 2.38
C SER A 210 -17.86 -24.86 2.64
N ALA A 211 -16.69 -25.46 2.83
CA ALA A 211 -16.57 -26.88 3.12
C ALA A 211 -17.18 -27.29 4.48
N ILE A 212 -17.12 -26.42 5.49
CA ILE A 212 -17.62 -26.71 6.85
C ILE A 212 -19.12 -26.39 6.99
N LEU A 213 -19.56 -25.26 6.46
CA LEU A 213 -20.90 -24.69 6.65
C LEU A 213 -21.86 -24.97 5.49
N GLY A 214 -21.37 -25.46 4.35
CA GLY A 214 -22.19 -25.93 3.23
C GLY A 214 -22.80 -24.86 2.31
N GLN A 215 -22.39 -23.59 2.41
CA GLN A 215 -22.78 -22.55 1.44
C GLN A 215 -21.69 -22.33 0.37
N SER A 216 -22.02 -21.62 -0.72
CA SER A 216 -21.04 -21.33 -1.76
C SER A 216 -19.93 -20.38 -1.26
N PRO A 217 -18.69 -20.51 -1.76
CA PRO A 217 -17.58 -19.64 -1.37
C PRO A 217 -17.86 -18.15 -1.59
N ASP A 218 -18.58 -17.80 -2.67
CA ASP A 218 -18.89 -16.40 -3.01
C ASP A 218 -19.69 -15.68 -1.93
N VAL A 219 -20.58 -16.40 -1.24
CA VAL A 219 -21.36 -15.85 -0.13
C VAL A 219 -20.44 -15.47 1.03
N TYR A 220 -19.47 -16.32 1.36
CA TYR A 220 -18.49 -16.02 2.41
C TYR A 220 -17.54 -14.89 2.00
N VAL A 221 -17.09 -14.84 0.74
CA VAL A 221 -16.27 -13.73 0.25
C VAL A 221 -16.99 -12.40 0.46
N ALA A 222 -18.27 -12.33 0.09
CA ALA A 222 -19.09 -11.13 0.26
C ALA A 222 -19.28 -10.73 1.73
N GLN A 223 -19.33 -11.69 2.66
CA GLN A 223 -19.46 -11.42 4.10
C GLN A 223 -18.14 -11.00 4.76
N LEU A 224 -17.01 -11.58 4.33
CA LEU A 224 -15.71 -11.42 4.98
C LEU A 224 -14.91 -10.22 4.43
N ALA A 225 -15.07 -9.91 3.14
CA ALA A 225 -14.34 -8.81 2.48
C ALA A 225 -14.56 -7.42 3.14
N PRO A 226 -15.79 -7.04 3.54
CA PRO A 226 -16.02 -5.75 4.21
C PRO A 226 -15.14 -5.52 5.44
N ALA A 227 -14.95 -6.53 6.29
CA ALA A 227 -14.14 -6.41 7.51
C ALA A 227 -12.67 -6.11 7.19
N ALA A 228 -12.08 -6.85 6.24
CA ALA A 228 -10.71 -6.62 5.81
C ALA A 228 -10.50 -5.22 5.22
N VAL A 229 -11.47 -4.72 4.45
CA VAL A 229 -11.41 -3.38 3.86
C VAL A 229 -11.44 -2.29 4.93
N VAL A 230 -12.40 -2.38 5.87
CA VAL A 230 -12.52 -1.41 6.97
C VAL A 230 -11.28 -1.47 7.88
N GLY A 231 -10.81 -2.67 8.21
CA GLY A 231 -9.56 -2.87 8.95
C GLY A 231 -8.36 -2.23 8.26
N ASN A 232 -8.21 -2.41 6.95
CA ASN A 232 -7.13 -1.81 6.17
C ASN A 232 -7.19 -0.27 6.20
N ILE A 233 -8.38 0.34 6.14
CA ILE A 233 -8.54 1.80 6.28
C ILE A 233 -8.03 2.28 7.65
N PHE A 234 -8.43 1.60 8.73
CA PHE A 234 -7.92 1.91 10.08
C PHE A 234 -6.41 1.73 10.18
N ALA A 235 -5.84 0.70 9.55
CA ALA A 235 -4.40 0.43 9.57
C ALA A 235 -3.61 1.53 8.85
N ILE A 236 -4.11 2.01 7.70
CA ILE A 236 -3.52 3.13 6.96
C ILE A 236 -3.51 4.41 7.82
N ILE A 237 -4.65 4.74 8.43
CA ILE A 237 -4.78 5.92 9.28
C ILE A 237 -3.86 5.79 10.50
N CYS A 238 -3.87 4.61 11.16
CA CYS A 238 -3.02 4.32 12.30
C CYS A 238 -1.53 4.51 11.97
N ALA A 239 -1.06 3.95 10.84
CA ALA A 239 0.32 4.10 10.41
C ALA A 239 0.70 5.55 10.08
N GLY A 240 -0.20 6.32 9.45
CA GLY A 240 0.00 7.75 9.21
C GLY A 240 0.13 8.53 10.53
N VAL A 241 -0.73 8.26 11.51
CA VAL A 241 -0.68 8.89 12.84
C VAL A 241 0.59 8.49 13.59
N LEU A 242 0.98 7.21 13.57
CA LEU A 242 2.21 6.71 14.18
C LEU A 242 3.46 7.36 13.58
N ALA A 243 3.51 7.52 12.25
CA ALA A 243 4.59 8.23 11.58
C ALA A 243 4.68 9.69 12.04
N ARG A 244 3.54 10.38 12.19
CA ARG A 244 3.49 11.74 12.73
C ARG A 244 4.01 11.83 14.17
N ILE A 245 3.64 10.86 15.02
CA ILE A 245 4.15 10.76 16.39
C ILE A 245 5.67 10.58 16.36
N GLY A 246 6.18 9.69 15.50
CA GLY A 246 7.62 9.45 15.34
C GLY A 246 8.41 10.69 14.88
N MET A 247 7.85 11.50 13.98
CA MET A 247 8.47 12.76 13.57
C MET A 247 8.61 13.77 14.72
N ARG A 248 7.65 13.77 15.67
CA ARG A 248 7.71 14.63 16.86
C ARG A 248 8.60 14.07 17.97
N ARG A 249 8.69 12.74 18.08
CA ARG A 249 9.43 12.02 19.12
C ARG A 249 10.49 11.11 18.49
N LYS A 250 11.66 11.70 18.23
CA LYS A 250 12.80 11.00 17.60
C LYS A 250 13.30 9.81 18.41
N ASP A 251 13.10 9.79 19.72
CA ASP A 251 13.41 8.66 20.59
C ASP A 251 12.61 7.40 20.24
N LEU A 252 11.40 7.56 19.68
CA LEU A 252 10.47 6.47 19.36
C LEU A 252 10.55 6.05 17.88
N ASN A 253 11.29 6.79 17.06
CA ASN A 253 11.31 6.69 15.61
C ASN A 253 12.65 6.18 15.09
N GLY A 254 12.60 5.11 14.30
CA GLY A 254 13.76 4.52 13.63
C GLY A 254 13.96 5.02 12.20
N GLU A 255 13.08 5.89 11.68
CA GLU A 255 13.17 6.44 10.31
C GLU A 255 13.26 5.37 9.21
N GLY A 256 12.60 4.23 9.43
CA GLY A 256 12.66 3.08 8.51
C GLY A 256 13.56 1.94 8.99
N MET A 257 14.23 2.11 10.13
CA MET A 257 14.98 1.06 10.83
C MET A 257 14.14 0.43 11.94
N LEU A 258 13.95 -0.89 11.88
CA LEU A 258 13.13 -1.60 12.89
C LEU A 258 13.87 -1.78 14.23
N ILE A 259 15.20 -1.89 14.22
CA ILE A 259 16.02 -2.28 15.38
C ILE A 259 16.84 -1.11 15.93
N ARG A 260 16.87 -0.98 17.26
CA ARG A 260 17.61 0.03 18.03
C ARG A 260 19.02 -0.44 18.40
N SER A 261 19.89 -0.72 17.43
CA SER A 261 21.28 -1.10 17.74
C SER A 261 22.27 -0.06 17.20
N ALA A 262 22.94 0.66 18.10
CA ALA A 262 23.90 1.72 17.76
C ALA A 262 25.18 1.20 17.08
N LYS A 263 25.63 -0.02 17.43
CA LYS A 263 26.76 -0.70 16.76
C LYS A 263 26.38 -1.25 15.38
N ASP A 264 25.13 -1.70 15.19
CA ASP A 264 24.67 -2.25 13.92
C ASP A 264 24.18 -1.16 12.95
N ASN A 265 23.67 -0.03 13.45
CA ASN A 265 23.28 1.12 12.65
C ASN A 265 24.48 1.86 12.04
N ALA A 266 25.64 1.88 12.72
CA ALA A 266 26.88 2.40 12.15
C ALA A 266 27.32 1.63 10.89
N ILE A 267 26.99 0.34 10.79
CA ILE A 267 27.25 -0.50 9.61
C ILE A 267 26.29 -0.14 8.46
N PHE A 268 25.07 0.30 8.78
CA PHE A 268 24.07 0.78 7.83
C PHE A 268 24.53 2.10 7.17
N THR A 269 24.96 3.08 7.96
CA THR A 269 25.41 4.38 7.48
C THR A 269 26.73 4.31 6.69
N SER A 270 27.56 3.29 6.93
CA SER A 270 28.87 3.14 6.27
C SER A 270 28.81 2.68 4.81
N GLN A 271 27.66 2.18 4.33
CA GLN A 271 27.49 1.72 2.93
C GLN A 271 26.43 2.50 2.13
N GLU A 272 25.64 3.36 2.79
CA GLU A 272 24.58 4.21 2.22
C GLU A 272 25.09 5.56 1.68
N GLY A 273 26.32 5.62 1.18
CA GLY A 273 26.70 6.77 0.35
C GLY A 273 25.81 6.81 -0.90
N PRO A 274 25.38 7.99 -1.38
CA PRO A 274 24.57 8.10 -2.59
C PRO A 274 25.40 7.64 -3.79
N LYS A 275 25.33 6.35 -4.09
CA LYS A 275 25.89 5.80 -5.32
C LYS A 275 24.94 6.21 -6.44
N GLN A 276 25.46 6.91 -7.44
CA GLN A 276 24.72 7.19 -8.66
C GLN A 276 24.10 5.89 -9.17
N ALA A 277 22.77 5.93 -9.39
CA ALA A 277 22.05 4.77 -9.89
C ALA A 277 22.60 4.40 -11.27
N ASP A 278 23.23 3.23 -11.36
CA ASP A 278 23.60 2.64 -12.62
C ASP A 278 22.36 1.94 -13.20
N PHE A 279 21.81 2.50 -14.28
CA PHE A 279 20.60 1.97 -14.92
C PHE A 279 20.79 0.54 -15.45
N GLN A 280 22.00 0.14 -15.82
CA GLN A 280 22.26 -1.24 -16.25
C GLN A 280 22.20 -2.20 -15.04
N LEU A 281 22.79 -1.81 -13.91
CA LEU A 281 22.66 -2.57 -12.67
C LEU A 281 21.21 -2.62 -12.18
N MET A 282 20.45 -1.54 -12.36
CA MET A 282 19.01 -1.52 -12.07
C MET A 282 18.25 -2.56 -12.92
N GLY A 283 18.56 -2.67 -14.20
CA GLY A 283 18.02 -3.73 -15.07
C GLY A 283 18.39 -5.15 -14.58
N GLY A 284 19.60 -5.33 -14.07
CA GLY A 284 19.99 -6.56 -13.38
C GLY A 284 19.17 -6.83 -12.11
N GLY A 285 18.87 -5.79 -11.34
CA GLY A 285 17.98 -5.86 -10.17
C GLY A 285 16.54 -6.26 -10.50
N LEU A 286 16.01 -5.76 -11.61
CA LEU A 286 14.72 -6.18 -12.17
C LEU A 286 14.74 -7.68 -12.53
N LEU A 287 15.77 -8.15 -13.23
CA LEU A 287 15.90 -9.57 -13.57
C LEU A 287 15.97 -10.45 -12.31
N MET A 288 16.74 -10.03 -11.30
CA MET A 288 16.81 -10.73 -10.01
C MET A 288 15.44 -10.84 -9.34
N THR A 289 14.66 -9.76 -9.38
CA THR A 289 13.28 -9.75 -8.84
C THR A 289 12.42 -10.81 -9.53
N CYS A 290 12.44 -10.85 -10.87
CA CYS A 290 11.70 -11.84 -11.65
C CYS A 290 12.17 -13.26 -11.31
N ALA A 291 13.49 -13.49 -11.22
CA ALA A 291 14.05 -14.79 -10.88
C ALA A 291 13.59 -15.28 -9.50
N PHE A 292 13.65 -14.42 -8.48
CA PHE A 292 13.18 -14.77 -7.13
C PHE A 292 11.68 -15.07 -7.08
N PHE A 293 10.86 -14.31 -7.81
CA PHE A 293 9.43 -14.57 -7.90
C PHE A 293 9.14 -15.94 -8.55
N ILE A 294 9.79 -16.25 -9.67
CA ILE A 294 9.66 -17.54 -10.36
C ILE A 294 10.12 -18.69 -9.45
N VAL A 295 11.27 -18.52 -8.78
CA VAL A 295 11.78 -19.52 -7.84
C VAL A 295 10.78 -19.75 -6.69
N GLY A 296 10.18 -18.68 -6.15
CA GLY A 296 9.11 -18.80 -5.16
C GLY A 296 7.94 -19.66 -5.65
N GLY A 297 7.45 -19.41 -6.87
CA GLY A 297 6.37 -20.19 -7.48
C GLY A 297 6.74 -21.64 -7.82
N LEU A 298 8.00 -21.91 -8.18
CA LEU A 298 8.47 -23.29 -8.41
C LEU A 298 8.46 -24.11 -7.12
N PHE A 299 8.91 -23.52 -6.01
CA PHE A 299 8.92 -24.20 -4.71
C PHE A 299 7.51 -24.30 -4.10
N GLU A 300 6.58 -23.43 -4.48
CA GLU A 300 5.18 -23.52 -4.06
C GLU A 300 4.56 -24.87 -4.45
N HIS A 301 4.84 -25.38 -5.66
CA HIS A 301 4.38 -26.70 -6.08
C HIS A 301 4.98 -27.86 -5.28
N LEU A 302 6.15 -27.66 -4.67
CA LEU A 302 6.83 -28.71 -3.90
C LEU A 302 6.37 -28.72 -2.44
N VAL A 303 6.27 -27.53 -1.83
CA VAL A 303 6.05 -27.37 -0.37
C VAL A 303 4.61 -26.98 -0.05
N HIS A 304 3.78 -26.62 -1.04
CA HIS A 304 2.40 -26.15 -0.88
C HIS A 304 2.27 -24.91 0.03
N ILE A 305 3.33 -24.09 0.08
CA ILE A 305 3.37 -22.78 0.75
C ILE A 305 3.25 -21.70 -0.32
N PRO A 306 2.50 -20.60 -0.09
CA PRO A 306 2.34 -19.53 -1.08
C PRO A 306 3.67 -19.02 -1.65
N GLY A 307 3.79 -18.93 -2.97
CA GLY A 307 5.01 -18.55 -3.68
C GLY A 307 5.64 -17.22 -3.21
N PRO A 308 4.87 -16.16 -2.92
CA PRO A 308 5.41 -14.92 -2.35
C PRO A 308 6.11 -15.10 -0.99
N VAL A 309 5.67 -16.03 -0.15
CA VAL A 309 6.34 -16.36 1.13
C VAL A 309 7.66 -17.06 0.86
N LEU A 310 7.66 -18.05 -0.04
CA LEU A 310 8.87 -18.77 -0.42
C LEU A 310 9.89 -17.84 -1.09
N MET A 311 9.44 -16.90 -1.91
CA MET A 311 10.29 -15.84 -2.47
C MET A 311 11.02 -15.06 -1.36
N ILE A 312 10.33 -14.66 -0.29
CA ILE A 312 10.94 -13.97 0.86
C ILE A 312 11.97 -14.86 1.54
N LEU A 313 11.60 -16.09 1.89
CA LEU A 313 12.48 -17.02 2.60
C LEU A 313 13.74 -17.31 1.79
N ILE A 314 13.61 -17.55 0.48
CA ILE A 314 14.73 -17.82 -0.41
C ILE A 314 15.59 -16.57 -0.60
N ALA A 315 15.01 -15.37 -0.74
CA ALA A 315 15.77 -14.13 -0.80
C ALA A 315 16.59 -13.89 0.48
N VAL A 316 15.99 -14.12 1.65
CA VAL A 316 16.67 -14.02 2.96
C VAL A 316 17.79 -15.06 3.07
N MET A 317 17.55 -16.30 2.66
CA MET A 317 18.58 -17.36 2.65
C MET A 317 19.74 -17.01 1.74
N CYS A 318 19.49 -16.57 0.50
CA CYS A 318 20.52 -16.14 -0.44
C CYS A 318 21.34 -14.96 0.11
N LYS A 319 20.66 -13.99 0.75
CA LYS A 319 21.31 -12.84 1.40
C LYS A 319 22.19 -13.26 2.58
N TYR A 320 21.72 -14.21 3.39
CA TYR A 320 22.47 -14.74 4.53
C TYR A 320 23.71 -15.53 4.08
N ALA A 321 23.53 -16.41 3.11
CA ALA A 321 24.58 -17.27 2.55
C ALA A 321 25.59 -16.51 1.67
N GLN A 322 25.37 -15.21 1.41
CA GLN A 322 26.23 -14.36 0.57
C GLN A 322 26.44 -14.90 -0.85
N VAL A 323 25.41 -15.54 -1.42
CA VAL A 323 25.46 -16.11 -2.77
C VAL A 323 25.41 -15.00 -3.83
N ILE A 324 24.82 -13.85 -3.50
CA ILE A 324 24.58 -12.75 -4.44
C ILE A 324 25.73 -11.74 -4.42
N PRO A 325 26.32 -11.40 -5.58
CA PRO A 325 27.35 -10.38 -5.65
C PRO A 325 26.83 -9.00 -5.23
N ALA A 326 27.64 -8.24 -4.49
CA ALA A 326 27.26 -6.91 -3.96
C ALA A 326 26.79 -5.90 -5.04
N LYS A 327 27.26 -6.02 -6.29
CA LYS A 327 26.79 -5.21 -7.41
C LYS A 327 25.31 -5.48 -7.76
N MET A 328 24.89 -6.75 -7.69
CA MET A 328 23.50 -7.14 -7.96
C MET A 328 22.57 -6.75 -6.81
N GLU A 329 23.07 -6.77 -5.57
CA GLU A 329 22.32 -6.24 -4.42
C GLU A 329 22.04 -4.73 -4.58
N GLN A 330 23.05 -3.96 -5.01
CA GLN A 330 22.90 -2.53 -5.30
C GLN A 330 21.94 -2.29 -6.48
N GLY A 331 22.00 -3.12 -7.52
CA GLY A 331 21.08 -3.08 -8.64
C GLY A 331 19.62 -3.32 -8.21
N ALA A 332 19.39 -4.36 -7.41
CA ALA A 332 18.07 -4.68 -6.85
C ALA A 332 17.54 -3.56 -5.93
N HIS A 333 18.41 -2.96 -5.11
CA HIS A 333 18.05 -1.82 -4.28
C HIS A 333 17.71 -0.56 -5.10
N SER A 334 18.46 -0.30 -6.18
CA SER A 334 18.16 0.81 -7.10
C SER A 334 16.81 0.63 -7.79
N TRP A 335 16.51 -0.60 -8.22
CA TRP A 335 15.21 -0.97 -8.78
C TRP A 335 14.07 -0.76 -7.77
N TYR A 336 14.28 -1.19 -6.53
CA TYR A 336 13.37 -0.90 -5.42
C TYR A 336 13.10 0.60 -5.23
N ASN A 337 14.14 1.44 -5.27
CA ASN A 337 13.99 2.89 -5.12
C ASN A 337 13.16 3.49 -6.26
N PHE A 338 13.36 3.03 -7.49
CA PHE A 338 12.53 3.45 -8.63
C PHE A 338 11.05 3.06 -8.44
N VAL A 339 10.79 1.79 -8.10
CA VAL A 339 9.42 1.28 -7.94
C VAL A 339 8.70 1.95 -6.76
N SER A 340 9.36 2.09 -5.62
CA SER A 340 8.79 2.69 -4.40
C SER A 340 8.44 4.16 -4.58
N THR A 341 9.23 4.91 -5.35
CA THR A 341 9.00 6.35 -5.57
C THR A 341 8.02 6.65 -6.71
N THR A 342 7.97 5.79 -7.73
CA THR A 342 7.25 6.07 -8.98
C THR A 342 5.95 5.28 -9.11
N LEU A 343 5.96 3.98 -8.80
CA LEU A 343 4.85 3.07 -9.12
C LEU A 343 3.89 2.83 -7.96
N VAL A 344 4.26 3.22 -6.74
CA VAL A 344 3.42 3.06 -5.54
C VAL A 344 2.10 3.82 -5.64
N TRP A 345 2.11 5.12 -5.97
CA TRP A 345 0.87 5.91 -6.06
C TRP A 345 -0.05 5.45 -7.19
N PRO A 346 0.47 5.16 -8.41
CA PRO A 346 -0.32 4.52 -9.45
C PRO A 346 -0.92 3.18 -8.99
N LEU A 347 -0.13 2.34 -8.31
CA LEU A 347 -0.63 1.05 -7.82
C LEU A 347 -1.79 1.23 -6.83
N MET A 348 -1.76 2.26 -5.98
CA MET A 348 -2.85 2.56 -5.05
C MET A 348 -4.17 2.88 -5.76
N ILE A 349 -4.11 3.51 -6.94
CA ILE A 349 -5.30 3.73 -7.77
C ILE A 349 -5.91 2.41 -8.21
N GLY A 350 -5.09 1.54 -8.80
CA GLY A 350 -5.54 0.21 -9.23
C GLY A 350 -6.09 -0.62 -8.06
N LEU A 351 -5.50 -0.46 -6.87
CA LEU A 351 -5.99 -1.08 -5.66
C LEU A 351 -7.38 -0.59 -5.29
N GLY A 352 -7.58 0.73 -5.26
CA GLY A 352 -8.85 1.36 -4.93
C GLY A 352 -9.97 1.01 -5.92
N MET A 353 -9.64 0.95 -7.21
CA MET A 353 -10.61 0.63 -8.27
C MET A 353 -11.11 -0.82 -8.21
N LEU A 354 -10.25 -1.78 -7.82
CA LEU A 354 -10.52 -3.21 -8.03
C LEU A 354 -10.66 -4.05 -6.77
N TYR A 355 -10.10 -3.61 -5.63
CA TYR A 355 -10.02 -4.43 -4.41
C TYR A 355 -10.73 -3.81 -3.21
N VAL A 356 -11.28 -2.60 -3.34
CA VAL A 356 -12.06 -1.93 -2.30
C VAL A 356 -13.54 -1.91 -2.71
N PRO A 357 -14.32 -2.97 -2.40
CA PRO A 357 -15.74 -3.06 -2.73
C PRO A 357 -16.59 -2.22 -1.76
N LEU A 358 -16.70 -0.92 -2.00
CA LEU A 358 -17.47 -0.03 -1.12
C LEU A 358 -18.95 -0.41 -1.02
N GLU A 359 -19.53 -1.01 -2.06
CA GLU A 359 -20.91 -1.51 -2.02
C GLU A 359 -21.11 -2.54 -0.90
N SER A 360 -20.23 -3.54 -0.83
CA SER A 360 -20.26 -4.56 0.23
C SER A 360 -19.94 -3.96 1.61
N VAL A 361 -19.07 -2.96 1.68
CA VAL A 361 -18.77 -2.24 2.94
C VAL A 361 -19.99 -1.50 3.45
N VAL A 362 -20.68 -0.75 2.59
CA VAL A 362 -21.89 0.00 2.95
C VAL A 362 -23.01 -0.94 3.38
N ALA A 363 -23.13 -2.11 2.77
CA ALA A 363 -24.15 -3.10 3.11
C ALA A 363 -24.02 -3.65 4.55
N VAL A 364 -22.80 -3.75 5.08
CA VAL A 364 -22.50 -4.27 6.43
C VAL A 364 -22.24 -3.13 7.43
N PHE A 365 -22.34 -1.89 6.99
CA PHE A 365 -21.96 -0.73 7.78
C PHE A 365 -22.88 -0.53 8.98
N SER A 366 -22.33 -0.65 10.18
CA SER A 366 -22.97 -0.19 11.42
C SER A 366 -21.91 0.47 12.31
N VAL A 367 -22.36 1.37 13.20
CA VAL A 367 -21.45 2.05 14.14
C VAL A 367 -20.68 1.02 14.98
N GLY A 368 -21.38 -0.01 15.48
CA GLY A 368 -20.73 -1.09 16.24
C GLY A 368 -19.68 -1.83 15.42
N TYR A 369 -19.99 -2.18 14.17
CA TYR A 369 -19.07 -2.88 13.28
C TYR A 369 -17.77 -2.09 13.05
N VAL A 370 -17.89 -0.80 12.73
CA VAL A 370 -16.74 0.09 12.51
C VAL A 370 -15.89 0.23 13.76
N VAL A 371 -16.52 0.36 14.93
CA VAL A 371 -15.80 0.48 16.21
C VAL A 371 -15.07 -0.82 16.55
N VAL A 372 -15.65 -2.00 16.28
CA VAL A 372 -14.97 -3.29 16.44
C VAL A 372 -13.74 -3.35 15.53
N CYS A 373 -13.89 -3.05 14.24
CA CYS A 373 -12.76 -3.05 13.30
C CYS A 373 -11.63 -2.11 13.76
N GLY A 374 -11.97 -0.89 14.16
CA GLY A 374 -11.00 0.07 14.69
C GLY A 374 -10.32 -0.43 15.96
N ALA A 375 -11.07 -1.03 16.90
CA ALA A 375 -10.54 -1.56 18.14
C ALA A 375 -9.52 -2.69 17.91
N VAL A 376 -9.79 -3.60 16.97
CA VAL A 376 -8.87 -4.69 16.59
C VAL A 376 -7.53 -4.11 16.11
N VAL A 377 -7.55 -3.19 15.15
CA VAL A 377 -6.33 -2.62 14.57
C VAL A 377 -5.57 -1.77 15.58
N LEU A 378 -6.27 -0.90 16.31
CA LEU A 378 -5.65 0.02 17.27
C LEU A 378 -5.05 -0.72 18.47
N SER A 379 -5.72 -1.76 18.97
CA SER A 379 -5.19 -2.56 20.09
C SER A 379 -3.94 -3.32 19.69
N MET A 380 -3.90 -3.86 18.47
CA MET A 380 -2.72 -4.53 17.92
C MET A 380 -1.54 -3.57 17.80
N ALA A 381 -1.76 -2.40 17.20
CA ALA A 381 -0.72 -1.37 17.06
C ALA A 381 -0.24 -0.88 18.43
N ALA A 382 -1.16 -0.63 19.37
CA ALA A 382 -0.85 -0.12 20.69
C ALA A 382 -0.01 -1.09 21.52
N ILE A 383 -0.36 -2.38 21.55
CA ILE A 383 0.43 -3.35 22.32
C ILE A 383 1.82 -3.53 21.72
N SER A 384 1.94 -3.55 20.38
CA SER A 384 3.23 -3.60 19.70
C SER A 384 4.10 -2.38 20.00
N PHE A 385 3.51 -1.20 20.10
CA PHE A 385 4.20 0.02 20.52
C PHE A 385 4.81 -0.11 21.92
N ILE A 386 4.05 -0.69 22.85
CA ILE A 386 4.44 -0.83 24.26
C ILE A 386 5.55 -1.86 24.42
N ILE A 387 5.47 -3.01 23.72
CA ILE A 387 6.42 -4.11 23.89
C ILE A 387 7.72 -3.94 23.08
N ALA A 388 7.71 -3.16 22.01
CA ALA A 388 8.86 -2.97 21.13
C ALA A 388 10.16 -2.50 21.83
N PRO A 389 10.15 -1.56 22.80
CA PRO A 389 11.36 -1.16 23.53
C PRO A 389 12.03 -2.33 24.25
N TYR A 390 11.23 -3.26 24.83
CA TYR A 390 11.75 -4.43 25.54
C TYR A 390 12.43 -5.44 24.61
N LEU A 391 12.17 -5.35 23.31
CA LEU A 391 12.77 -6.18 22.28
C LEU A 391 13.88 -5.45 21.51
N ASN A 392 14.31 -4.27 21.99
CA ASN A 392 15.27 -3.40 21.29
C ASN A 392 14.80 -3.02 19.87
N MET A 393 13.51 -2.76 19.72
CA MET A 393 12.89 -2.29 18.48
C MET A 393 12.38 -0.86 18.64
N TYR A 394 12.28 -0.12 17.54
CA TYR A 394 11.62 1.18 17.56
C TYR A 394 10.09 1.00 17.63
N PRO A 395 9.40 1.60 18.63
CA PRO A 395 7.97 1.47 18.83
C PRO A 395 7.14 1.83 17.61
N VAL A 396 7.50 2.94 16.93
CA VAL A 396 6.75 3.41 15.77
C VAL A 396 6.83 2.39 14.63
N GLU A 397 8.03 1.94 14.29
CA GLU A 397 8.27 0.96 13.23
C GLU A 397 7.63 -0.39 13.54
N ALA A 398 7.77 -0.89 14.77
CA ALA A 398 7.15 -2.15 15.17
C ALA A 398 5.61 -2.10 15.12
N SER A 399 5.02 -0.96 15.49
CA SER A 399 3.57 -0.75 15.45
C SER A 399 3.03 -0.62 14.02
N ILE A 400 3.80 0.01 13.14
CA ILE A 400 3.46 0.11 11.72
C ILE A 400 3.52 -1.27 11.06
N VAL A 401 4.60 -2.03 11.28
CA VAL A 401 4.76 -3.38 10.71
C VAL A 401 3.70 -4.34 11.23
N THR A 402 3.35 -4.27 12.51
CA THR A 402 2.21 -5.06 13.01
C THR A 402 0.92 -4.59 12.38
N SER A 403 0.64 -3.30 12.29
CA SER A 403 -0.58 -2.80 11.60
C SER A 403 -0.76 -3.35 10.18
N CYS A 404 0.33 -3.67 9.47
CA CYS A 404 0.28 -4.35 8.17
C CYS A 404 -0.43 -5.71 8.20
N HIS A 405 -0.35 -6.45 9.30
CA HIS A 405 -1.06 -7.71 9.47
C HIS A 405 -2.60 -7.53 9.47
N SER A 406 -3.10 -6.31 9.72
CA SER A 406 -4.50 -5.93 9.52
C SER A 406 -4.83 -5.35 8.13
N GLY A 407 -3.89 -5.45 7.19
CA GLY A 407 -3.99 -4.91 5.85
C GLY A 407 -4.62 -5.89 4.84
N LEU A 408 -4.93 -5.36 3.65
CA LEU A 408 -5.44 -6.13 2.52
C LEU A 408 -4.33 -6.96 1.83
N GLY A 409 -3.65 -7.80 2.59
CA GLY A 409 -2.54 -8.61 2.12
C GLY A 409 -1.36 -7.74 1.72
N GLY A 410 -0.55 -8.23 0.78
CA GLY A 410 0.60 -7.45 0.31
C GLY A 410 0.26 -6.10 -0.32
N THR A 411 -0.99 -5.90 -0.74
CA THR A 411 -1.47 -4.60 -1.24
C THR A 411 -1.72 -3.60 -0.12
N GLY A 412 -2.26 -4.09 1.01
CA GLY A 412 -2.45 -3.31 2.22
C GLY A 412 -1.11 -2.90 2.80
N ASP A 413 -0.11 -3.80 2.81
CA ASP A 413 1.25 -3.46 3.24
C ASP A 413 1.79 -2.25 2.47
N VAL A 414 1.65 -2.24 1.14
CA VAL A 414 2.08 -1.07 0.34
C VAL A 414 1.31 0.18 0.76
N ALA A 415 0.00 0.11 0.94
CA ALA A 415 -0.80 1.28 1.36
C ALA A 415 -0.38 1.82 2.74
N ILE A 416 -0.22 0.93 3.73
CA ILE A 416 0.12 1.25 5.12
C ILE A 416 1.55 1.79 5.23
N LEU A 417 2.51 1.17 4.55
CA LEU A 417 3.90 1.64 4.53
C LEU A 417 4.07 2.93 3.73
N SER A 418 3.27 3.14 2.68
CA SER A 418 3.26 4.40 1.93
C SER A 418 2.67 5.55 2.74
N ALA A 419 1.62 5.27 3.52
CA ALA A 419 1.00 6.26 4.42
C ALA A 419 1.95 6.74 5.52
N SER A 420 2.88 5.89 5.95
CA SER A 420 3.89 6.18 6.98
C SER A 420 5.26 6.59 6.42
N ASN A 421 5.46 6.54 5.09
CA ASN A 421 6.76 6.71 4.44
C ASN A 421 7.83 5.75 5.01
N ARG A 422 7.50 4.46 5.07
CA ARG A 422 8.33 3.38 5.66
C ARG A 422 8.43 2.15 4.73
N MET A 423 8.53 2.39 3.41
CA MET A 423 8.62 1.31 2.41
C MET A 423 9.83 0.37 2.62
N SER A 424 10.84 0.78 3.40
CA SER A 424 11.98 -0.08 3.76
C SER A 424 11.58 -1.27 4.63
N LEU A 425 10.44 -1.18 5.33
CA LEU A 425 9.92 -2.22 6.21
C LEU A 425 9.10 -3.29 5.46
N MET A 426 8.99 -3.21 4.14
CA MET A 426 8.22 -4.13 3.29
C MET A 426 8.52 -5.62 3.58
N PRO A 427 9.77 -6.06 3.81
CA PRO A 427 10.04 -7.47 4.10
C PRO A 427 9.37 -7.94 5.39
N PHE A 428 9.46 -7.12 6.44
CA PHE A 428 8.85 -7.44 7.73
C PHE A 428 7.32 -7.39 7.67
N ALA A 429 6.77 -6.42 6.94
CA ALA A 429 5.33 -6.31 6.72
C ALA A 429 4.78 -7.54 6.00
N GLN A 430 5.44 -7.99 4.92
CA GLN A 430 5.00 -9.18 4.20
C GLN A 430 5.11 -10.43 5.06
N ILE A 431 6.14 -10.56 5.89
CA ILE A 431 6.21 -11.70 6.82
C ILE A 431 5.02 -11.67 7.79
N ALA A 432 4.76 -10.51 8.40
CA ALA A 432 3.64 -10.34 9.32
C ALA A 432 2.30 -10.67 8.65
N THR A 433 2.08 -10.16 7.45
CA THR A 433 0.83 -10.32 6.71
C THR A 433 0.65 -11.73 6.17
N ARG A 434 1.67 -12.32 5.56
CA ARG A 434 1.58 -13.61 4.87
C ARG A 434 1.63 -14.78 5.85
N ILE A 435 2.63 -14.81 6.75
CA ILE A 435 2.77 -15.88 7.74
C ILE A 435 1.74 -15.72 8.85
N GLY A 436 1.57 -14.50 9.37
CA GLY A 436 0.54 -14.21 10.36
C GLY A 436 -0.86 -14.48 9.82
N GLY A 437 -1.16 -14.04 8.59
CA GLY A 437 -2.44 -14.28 7.94
C GLY A 437 -2.73 -15.76 7.75
N ALA A 438 -1.80 -16.52 7.16
CA ALA A 438 -1.95 -17.97 7.00
C ALA A 438 -2.17 -18.68 8.34
N SER A 439 -1.42 -18.32 9.38
CA SER A 439 -1.61 -18.90 10.72
C SER A 439 -3.00 -18.62 11.30
N THR A 440 -3.53 -17.41 11.07
CA THR A 440 -4.86 -17.00 11.51
C THR A 440 -5.95 -17.75 10.75
N VAL A 441 -5.84 -17.88 9.43
CA VAL A 441 -6.80 -18.61 8.59
C VAL A 441 -6.85 -20.09 8.97
N ILE A 442 -5.69 -20.72 9.13
CA ILE A 442 -5.60 -22.13 9.54
C ILE A 442 -6.20 -22.31 10.93
N GLY A 443 -5.80 -21.47 11.90
CA GLY A 443 -6.32 -21.52 13.26
C GLY A 443 -7.83 -21.33 13.34
N ALA A 444 -8.36 -20.35 12.61
CA ALA A 444 -9.80 -20.09 12.54
C ALA A 444 -10.56 -21.25 11.88
N THR A 445 -10.02 -21.83 10.81
CA THR A 445 -10.64 -22.97 10.12
C THR A 445 -10.73 -24.19 11.03
N LEU A 446 -9.64 -24.53 11.72
CA LEU A 446 -9.61 -25.65 12.66
C LEU A 446 -10.57 -25.42 13.83
N LEU A 447 -10.62 -24.20 14.37
CA LEU A 447 -11.53 -23.86 15.45
C LEU A 447 -12.99 -23.94 15.01
N LEU A 448 -13.32 -23.45 13.81
CA LEU A 448 -14.67 -23.49 13.27
C LEU A 448 -15.15 -24.93 13.08
N GLY A 449 -14.31 -25.79 12.50
CA GLY A 449 -14.62 -27.21 12.30
C GLY A 449 -14.68 -28.03 13.58
N TRP A 450 -14.21 -27.49 14.72
CA TRP A 450 -14.35 -28.14 16.03
C TRP A 450 -15.60 -27.69 16.80
N ILE A 451 -16.04 -26.46 16.57
CA ILE A 451 -17.24 -25.88 17.22
C ILE A 451 -18.54 -26.44 16.63
N ILE A 452 -18.50 -26.86 15.36
CA ILE A 452 -19.61 -27.41 14.58
C ILE A 452 -19.47 -28.91 14.53
#